data_AF-A0A7S3RBA3-F1
#
_entry.id   AF-A0A7S3RBA3-F1
#
_cell.length_a   1.000
_cell.length_b   1.000
_cell.length_c   1.000
_cell.angle_alpha   90.00
_cell.angle_beta   90.00
_cell.angle_gamma   90.00
#
_symmetry.space_group_name_H-M   'P 1'
#
loop_
_entity.id
_entity.type
_entity.pdbx_description
1 polymer ?
#
loop_
_entity_poly.entity_id
_entity_poly.type
_entity_poly.pdbx_seq_one_letter_code
_entity_poly.pdbx_strand_id
1 'polypeptide(L)'
;NFSSSGAMEGAHKIKSGKLLSLSEQQFVDCSTKNSGCDGGDQSVAFKYAKNSAIMKESDYPYKGKDGSCKYSKSKGQVFVKSITTIANNDVSQLKAAISKQPVAVSIDASCRAFNNYS
;
A
#
# COMPACT_ATOMS: atom_id res chain seq x y z
N ASN A 1 -4.46 1.18 2.63
CA ASN A 1 -3.20 1.43 3.38
C ASN A 1 -2.34 0.18 3.44
N PHE A 2 -2.69 -0.86 4.20
CA PHE A 2 -1.93 -2.13 4.26
C PHE A 2 -1.73 -2.82 2.90
N SER A 3 -2.77 -2.89 2.07
CA SER A 3 -2.66 -3.44 0.70
C SER A 3 -1.60 -2.68 -0.15
N SER A 4 -1.48 -1.36 0.05
CA SER A 4 -0.52 -0.52 -0.68
C SER A 4 0.91 -0.65 -0.13
N SER A 5 1.09 -0.68 1.19
CA SER A 5 2.41 -0.86 1.81
C SER A 5 2.99 -2.22 1.41
N GLY A 6 2.26 -3.32 1.62
CA GLY A 6 2.72 -4.67 1.27
C GLY A 6 3.09 -4.82 -0.22
N ALA A 7 2.31 -4.22 -1.13
CA ALA A 7 2.67 -4.21 -2.55
C ALA A 7 3.97 -3.44 -2.82
N MET A 8 4.17 -2.30 -2.17
CA MET A 8 5.40 -1.50 -2.28
C MET A 8 6.62 -2.20 -1.66
N GLU A 9 6.45 -2.85 -0.51
CA GLU A 9 7.51 -3.62 0.17
C GLU A 9 8.00 -4.76 -0.72
N GLY A 10 7.06 -5.55 -1.27
CA GLY A 10 7.38 -6.66 -2.16
C GLY A 10 8.06 -6.18 -3.45
N ALA A 11 7.51 -5.15 -4.10
CA ALA A 11 8.13 -4.56 -5.28
C ALA A 11 9.53 -4.01 -4.99
N HIS A 12 9.73 -3.39 -3.81
CA HIS A 12 11.04 -2.92 -3.37
C HIS A 12 12.01 -4.08 -3.16
N LYS A 13 11.61 -5.14 -2.45
CA LYS A 13 12.44 -6.34 -2.23
C LYS A 13 12.87 -6.99 -3.52
N ILE A 14 11.97 -7.13 -4.49
CA ILE A 14 12.28 -7.72 -5.81
C ILE A 14 13.33 -6.88 -6.53
N LYS A 15 13.21 -5.55 -6.49
CA LYS A 15 14.14 -4.66 -7.19
C LYS A 15 15.49 -4.49 -6.50
N SER A 16 15.51 -4.37 -5.17
CA SER A 16 16.70 -3.98 -4.40
C SER A 16 17.38 -5.15 -3.69
N GLY A 17 16.71 -6.30 -3.56
CA GLY A 17 17.15 -7.40 -2.72
C GLY A 17 16.94 -7.17 -1.22
N LYS A 18 16.44 -5.99 -0.79
CA LYS A 18 16.24 -5.64 0.62
C LYS A 18 14.76 -5.57 0.97
N LEU A 19 14.35 -6.30 2.02
CA LEU A 19 13.00 -6.17 2.55
C LEU A 19 13.00 -5.03 3.57
N LEU A 20 12.06 -4.12 3.43
CA LEU A 20 11.80 -3.05 4.39
C LEU A 20 10.36 -3.18 4.84
N SER A 21 10.11 -2.92 6.12
CA SER A 21 8.74 -2.68 6.60
C SER A 21 8.44 -1.18 6.47
N LEU A 22 7.41 -0.85 5.70
CA LEU A 22 6.99 0.49 5.34
C LEU A 22 5.76 0.90 6.16
N SER A 23 5.66 2.17 6.51
CA SER A 23 4.61 2.67 7.40
C SER A 23 3.25 2.75 6.72
N GLU A 24 2.29 1.95 7.19
CA GLU A 24 0.87 2.13 6.86
C GLU A 24 0.29 3.40 7.46
N GLN A 25 0.76 3.79 8.65
CA GLN A 25 0.30 4.98 9.32
C GLN A 25 0.55 6.23 8.48
N GLN A 26 1.63 6.27 7.69
CA GLN A 26 1.88 7.36 6.76
C GLN A 26 0.78 7.48 5.72
N PHE A 27 0.25 6.36 5.22
CA PHE A 27 -0.89 6.40 4.32
C PHE A 27 -2.17 6.86 5.03
N VAL A 28 -2.42 6.38 6.26
CA VAL A 28 -3.57 6.81 7.07
C VAL A 28 -3.56 8.33 7.25
N ASP A 29 -2.44 8.89 7.70
CA ASP A 29 -2.39 10.29 8.14
C ASP A 29 -2.12 11.28 7.00
N CYS A 30 -1.40 10.87 5.95
CA CYS A 30 -0.88 11.80 4.93
C CYS A 30 -1.49 11.63 3.54
N SER A 31 -2.14 10.50 3.24
CA SER A 31 -2.82 10.31 1.95
C SER A 31 -4.20 10.98 2.01
N THR A 32 -4.25 12.31 2.07
CA THR A 32 -5.48 13.08 2.35
C THR A 32 -6.59 13.00 1.30
N LYS A 33 -6.33 12.35 0.15
CA LYS A 33 -7.35 11.99 -0.84
C LYS A 33 -8.04 10.66 -0.53
N ASN A 34 -7.49 9.89 0.40
CA ASN A 34 -8.15 8.79 1.09
C ASN A 34 -8.72 9.30 2.42
N SER A 35 -9.55 8.48 3.06
CA SER A 35 -10.28 8.83 4.27
C SER A 35 -9.70 8.16 5.51
N GLY A 36 -8.36 8.04 5.58
CA GLY A 36 -7.68 7.51 6.76
C GLY A 36 -8.17 6.12 7.18
N CYS A 37 -8.70 6.01 8.39
CA CYS A 37 -9.30 4.80 8.95
C CYS A 37 -10.68 4.45 8.39
N ASP A 38 -11.41 5.40 7.79
CA ASP A 38 -12.72 5.16 7.16
C ASP A 38 -12.61 4.55 5.75
N GLY A 39 -11.39 4.22 5.32
CA GLY A 39 -11.10 3.51 4.08
C GLY A 39 -10.43 4.36 3.01
N GLY A 40 -10.35 3.81 1.81
CA GLY A 40 -9.70 4.46 0.68
C GLY A 40 -9.33 3.50 -0.45
N ASP A 41 -8.70 4.06 -1.47
CA ASP A 41 -8.28 3.40 -2.69
C ASP A 41 -6.75 3.28 -2.79
N GLN A 42 -6.28 2.11 -3.21
CA GLN A 42 -4.85 1.79 -3.31
C GLN A 42 -4.14 2.62 -4.39
N SER A 43 -4.82 2.95 -5.50
CA SER A 43 -4.27 3.82 -6.54
C SER A 43 -4.08 5.25 -6.04
N VAL A 44 -4.96 5.74 -5.17
CA VAL A 44 -4.80 7.04 -4.49
C VAL A 44 -3.58 7.01 -3.55
N ALA A 45 -3.42 5.95 -2.78
CA ALA A 45 -2.24 5.76 -1.91
C ALA A 45 -0.94 5.71 -2.74
N PHE A 46 -0.92 4.98 -3.85
CA PHE A 46 0.23 4.94 -4.75
C PHE A 46 0.53 6.29 -5.39
N LYS A 47 -0.50 7.07 -5.78
CA LYS A 47 -0.32 8.44 -6.29
C LYS A 47 0.33 9.35 -5.26
N TYR A 48 -0.07 9.26 -3.99
CA TYR A 48 0.63 9.94 -2.89
C TYR A 48 2.11 9.51 -2.81
N ALA A 49 2.36 8.20 -2.86
CA ALA A 49 3.69 7.62 -2.80
C ALA A 49 4.60 7.93 -4.01
N LYS A 50 4.06 8.49 -5.11
CA LYS A 50 4.89 9.03 -6.21
C LYS A 50 5.62 10.31 -5.80
N ASN A 51 5.01 11.11 -4.93
CA ASN A 51 5.51 12.43 -4.55
C ASN A 51 6.09 12.46 -3.13
N SER A 52 5.70 11.50 -2.29
CA SER A 52 6.19 11.36 -0.91
C SER A 52 6.71 9.95 -0.70
N ALA A 53 8.01 9.80 -0.51
CA ALA A 53 8.58 8.50 -0.21
C ALA A 53 8.05 7.99 1.14
N ILE A 54 7.74 6.70 1.20
CA ILE A 54 7.20 6.08 2.40
C ILE A 54 8.34 5.79 3.38
N MET A 55 8.14 6.21 4.62
CA MET A 55 9.01 5.98 5.77
C MET A 55 8.91 4.53 6.23
N LYS A 56 9.87 4.08 7.02
CA LYS A 56 9.79 2.75 7.65
C LYS A 56 8.75 2.74 8.75
N GLU A 57 8.20 1.58 9.03
CA GLU A 57 7.32 1.36 10.19
C GLU A 57 8.01 1.76 11.50
N SER A 58 9.31 1.47 11.64
CA SER A 58 10.10 1.89 12.82
C SER A 58 10.20 3.40 13.01
N ASP A 59 10.10 4.18 11.94
CA ASP A 59 10.17 5.65 11.97
C ASP A 59 8.80 6.31 12.09
N TYR A 60 7.74 5.61 11.67
CA TYR A 60 6.36 6.08 11.74
C TYR A 60 5.38 4.93 12.08
N PRO A 61 5.34 4.49 13.35
CA PRO A 61 4.61 3.29 13.74
C PRO A 61 3.10 3.40 13.59
N TYR A 62 2.46 2.27 13.29
CA TYR A 62 1.02 2.10 13.23
C TYR A 62 0.34 2.30 14.59
N LYS A 63 -0.80 2.99 14.56
CA LYS A 63 -1.58 3.37 15.74
C LYS A 63 -3.04 2.93 15.70
N GLY A 64 -3.50 2.38 14.59
CA GLY A 64 -4.89 1.92 14.46
C GLY A 64 -5.94 3.03 14.48
N LYS A 65 -5.55 4.29 14.25
CA LYS A 65 -6.44 5.45 14.22
C LYS A 65 -5.85 6.57 13.38
N ASP A 66 -6.71 7.51 12.98
CA ASP A 66 -6.28 8.73 12.32
C ASP A 66 -5.40 9.58 13.24
N GLY A 67 -4.43 10.25 12.63
CA GLY A 67 -3.55 11.21 13.27
C GLY A 67 -3.22 12.36 12.33
N SER A 68 -2.43 13.31 12.83
CA SER A 68 -1.85 14.35 12.00
C SER A 68 -0.69 13.79 11.18
N CYS A 69 -0.59 14.18 9.91
CA CYS A 69 0.53 13.78 9.06
C CYS A 69 1.87 14.26 9.64
N LYS A 70 2.77 13.32 9.97
CA LYS A 70 4.14 13.62 10.42
C LYS A 70 5.21 13.14 9.45
N TYR A 71 4.88 13.11 8.16
CA TYR A 71 5.83 12.74 7.12
C TYR A 71 7.09 13.61 7.18
N SER A 72 8.26 12.96 7.17
CA SER A 72 9.56 13.61 7.09
C SER A 72 10.30 13.15 5.84
N LYS A 73 10.57 14.09 4.93
CA LYS A 73 11.24 13.80 3.65
C LYS A 73 12.62 13.15 3.83
N SER A 74 13.37 13.51 4.88
CA SER A 74 14.69 12.94 5.17
C SER A 74 14.64 11.47 5.62
N LYS A 75 13.47 10.99 6.06
CA LYS A 75 13.25 9.61 6.50
C LYS A 75 12.57 8.73 5.44
N GLY A 76 12.07 9.30 4.35
CA GLY A 76 11.43 8.56 3.27
C GLY A 76 12.40 7.57 2.60
N GLN A 77 11.96 6.33 2.37
CA GLN A 77 12.81 5.25 1.85
C GLN A 77 12.40 4.78 0.45
N VAL A 78 11.09 4.62 0.22
CA VAL A 78 10.57 3.98 -1.00
C VAL A 78 9.50 4.85 -1.63
N PHE A 79 9.66 5.18 -2.91
CA PHE A 79 8.65 5.91 -3.70
C PHE A 79 8.12 5.05 -4.85
N VAL A 80 6.93 5.37 -5.32
CA VAL A 80 6.34 4.73 -6.50
C VAL A 80 6.83 5.41 -7.77
N LYS A 81 7.47 4.65 -8.66
CA LYS A 81 7.92 5.15 -9.97
C LYS A 81 6.77 5.22 -10.98
N SER A 82 5.98 4.15 -11.07
CA SER A 82 4.86 4.00 -12.01
C SER A 82 3.74 3.18 -11.38
N ILE A 83 2.53 3.38 -11.88
CA ILE A 83 1.31 2.68 -11.46
C ILE A 83 0.69 2.10 -12.72
N THR A 84 0.32 0.83 -12.67
CA THR A 84 -0.45 0.16 -13.72
C THR A 84 -1.72 -0.38 -13.09
N THR A 85 -2.88 0.03 -13.61
CA THR A 85 -4.18 -0.47 -13.18
C THR A 85 -4.59 -1.59 -14.13
N ILE A 86 -4.94 -2.73 -13.56
CA ILE A 86 -5.47 -3.88 -14.31
C ILE A 86 -6.97 -3.68 -14.46
N ALA A 87 -7.51 -3.92 -15.65
CA ALA A 87 -8.94 -3.80 -15.89
C ALA A 87 -9.71 -4.81 -15.03
N ASN A 88 -10.91 -4.41 -14.59
CA ASN A 88 -11.78 -5.29 -13.83
C ASN A 88 -12.04 -6.59 -14.61
N ASN A 89 -12.03 -7.72 -13.90
CA ASN A 89 -12.27 -9.06 -14.44
C ASN A 89 -11.25 -9.56 -15.49
N ASP A 90 -10.11 -8.87 -15.68
CA ASP A 90 -9.02 -9.38 -16.52
C ASP A 90 -8.07 -10.29 -15.73
N VAL A 91 -8.50 -11.54 -15.55
CA VAL A 91 -7.76 -12.57 -14.81
C VAL A 91 -6.40 -12.86 -15.47
N SER A 92 -6.31 -12.78 -16.79
CA SER A 92 -5.08 -13.04 -17.53
C SER A 92 -4.01 -11.99 -17.19
N GLN A 93 -4.38 -10.71 -17.25
CA GLN A 93 -3.49 -9.62 -16.86
C GLN A 93 -3.15 -9.66 -15.37
N LEU A 94 -4.11 -10.02 -14.51
CA LEU A 94 -3.83 -10.19 -13.08
C LEU A 94 -2.77 -11.26 -12.82
N LYS A 95 -2.90 -12.44 -13.45
CA LYS A 95 -1.88 -13.51 -13.37
C LYS A 95 -0.52 -13.03 -13.88
N ALA A 96 -0.50 -12.35 -15.02
CA ALA A 96 0.73 -11.81 -15.60
C ALA A 96 1.40 -10.78 -14.67
N ALA A 97 0.63 -9.93 -13.98
CA ALA A 97 1.17 -8.96 -13.03
C ALA A 97 1.72 -9.61 -11.76
N ILE A 98 0.97 -10.56 -11.18
CA ILE A 98 1.39 -11.27 -9.95
C ILE A 98 2.69 -12.06 -10.18
N SER A 99 2.92 -12.58 -11.38
CA SER A 99 4.18 -13.27 -11.72
C SER A 99 5.43 -12.38 -11.62
N LYS A 100 5.26 -11.05 -11.60
CA LYS A 100 6.36 -10.08 -11.58
C LYS A 100 6.60 -9.47 -10.20
N GLN A 101 5.52 -9.20 -9.45
CA GLN A 101 5.56 -8.58 -8.12
C GLN A 101 4.19 -8.67 -7.43
N PRO A 102 4.11 -8.49 -6.10
CA PRO A 102 2.83 -8.38 -5.41
C PRO A 102 1.96 -7.25 -5.97
N VAL A 103 0.67 -7.54 -6.08
CA VAL A 103 -0.36 -6.62 -6.61
C VAL A 103 -1.34 -6.30 -5.50
N ALA A 104 -1.60 -5.01 -5.29
CA ALA A 104 -2.64 -4.55 -4.39
C ALA A 104 -4.02 -4.79 -5.02
N VAL A 105 -4.88 -5.52 -4.33
CA VAL A 105 -6.24 -5.88 -4.78
C VAL A 105 -7.28 -5.52 -3.72
N SER A 106 -8.53 -5.41 -4.15
CA SER A 106 -9.71 -5.27 -3.29
C SER A 106 -10.57 -6.53 -3.40
N ILE A 107 -11.14 -6.96 -2.29
CA ILE A 107 -11.98 -8.15 -2.17
C ILE A 107 -13.21 -7.82 -1.32
N ASP A 108 -14.36 -8.40 -1.64
CA ASP A 108 -15.52 -8.38 -0.75
C ASP A 108 -15.28 -9.39 0.37
N ALA A 109 -15.06 -8.87 1.58
CA ALA A 109 -14.79 -9.63 2.80
C ALA A 109 -16.01 -9.69 3.74
N SER A 110 -17.19 -9.25 3.30
CA SER A 110 -18.37 -9.12 4.18
C SER A 110 -19.04 -10.45 4.53
N CYS A 111 -18.81 -11.50 3.73
CA CYS A 111 -19.53 -12.76 3.88
C CYS A 111 -18.97 -13.64 5.02
N ARG A 112 -19.85 -14.44 5.65
CA ARG A 112 -19.47 -15.32 6.77
C ARG A 112 -18.41 -16.36 6.38
N ALA A 113 -18.44 -16.84 5.14
CA ALA A 113 -17.44 -17.79 4.64
C ALA A 113 -16.03 -17.18 4.65
N PHE A 114 -15.90 -15.91 4.26
CA PHE A 114 -14.62 -15.20 4.31
C PHE A 114 -14.14 -15.00 5.76
N ASN A 115 -15.03 -14.53 6.63
CA ASN A 115 -14.69 -14.28 8.05
C ASN A 115 -14.26 -15.53 8.82
N ASN A 116 -14.68 -16.74 8.42
CA ASN A 116 -14.35 -18.00 9.08
C ASN A 116 -13.46 -18.92 8.23
N TYR A 117 -12.84 -18.40 7.17
CA TYR A 117 -11.93 -19.18 6.34
C TYR A 117 -10.71 -19.64 7.16
N SER A 118 -10.34 -20.92 7.04
CA SER A 118 -9.24 -21.57 7.75
C SER A 118 -8.45 -22.49 6.83
#